data_AF-A0A3N7J4R7-F1
#
_entry.id   AF-A0A3N7J4R7-F1
#
_cell.length_a   1.000
_cell.length_b   1.000
_cell.length_c   1.000
_cell.angle_alpha   90.00
_cell.angle_beta   90.00
_cell.angle_gamma   90.00
#
_symmetry.space_group_name_H-M   'P 1'
#
loop_
_entity.id
_entity.type
_entity.pdbx_description
1 polymer ?
#
loop_
_entity_poly.entity_id
_entity_poly.type
_entity_poly.pdbx_seq_one_letter_code
_entity_poly.pdbx_strand_id
1 'polypeptide(L)' 'MDSVYHVPVMLRECMDALVIKPDGVYVDVTFGGGGHSRE' A
#
# COMPACT_ATOMS: atom_id res chain seq x y z
N MET A 1 -16.73 -13.30 -11.95
CA MET A 1 -16.59 -13.33 -10.48
C MET A 1 -15.36 -12.50 -10.21
N ASP A 2 -15.54 -11.20 -10.02
CA ASP A 2 -14.43 -10.37 -9.57
C ASP A 2 -14.08 -10.87 -8.17
N SER A 3 -13.03 -11.68 -8.07
CA SER A 3 -12.52 -12.03 -6.76
C SER A 3 -12.07 -10.70 -6.17
N VAL A 4 -12.70 -10.26 -5.08
CA VAL A 4 -12.17 -9.16 -4.30
C VAL A 4 -10.77 -9.59 -3.89
N TYR A 5 -9.77 -9.06 -4.61
CA TYR A 5 -8.37 -9.32 -4.29
C TYR A 5 -8.10 -8.78 -2.88
N HIS A 6 -7.08 -9.32 -2.22
CA HIS A 6 -6.75 -9.03 -0.83
C HIS A 6 -6.80 -7.52 -0.50
N VAL A 7 -7.52 -7.17 0.57
CA VAL A 7 -7.59 -5.81 1.10
C VAL A 7 -6.40 -5.61 2.06
N PRO A 8 -5.50 -4.64 1.83
CA PRO A 8 -4.35 -4.43 2.70
C PRO A 8 -4.80 -4.01 4.10
N VAL A 9 -4.21 -4.63 5.11
CA VAL A 9 -4.54 -4.37 6.52
C VAL A 9 -4.00 -3.00 6.92
N MET A 10 -4.84 -2.17 7.57
CA MET A 10 -4.51 -0.80 7.97
C MET A 10 -3.99 0.10 6.83
N LEU A 11 -4.52 -0.10 5.62
CA LEU A 11 -4.07 0.66 4.44
C LEU A 11 -4.06 2.18 4.69
N ARG A 12 -5.18 2.72 5.19
CA ARG A 12 -5.33 4.17 5.38
C ARG A 12 -4.33 4.71 6.39
N GLU A 13 -4.22 4.06 7.55
CA GLU A 13 -3.32 4.46 8.61
C GLU A 13 -1.86 4.43 8.14
N CYS A 14 -1.48 3.42 7.34
CA CYS A 14 -0.16 3.35 6.73
C CYS A 14 0.10 4.50 5.74
N MET A 15 -0.86 4.82 4.85
CA MET A 15 -0.71 5.89 3.87
C MET A 15 -0.66 7.28 4.53
N ASP A 16 -1.53 7.52 5.51
CA ASP A 16 -1.56 8.77 6.27
C ASP A 16 -0.24 8.96 7.06
N ALA A 17 0.32 7.89 7.64
CA ALA A 17 1.57 7.94 8.38
C ALA A 17 2.82 8.05 7.49
N LEU A 18 2.78 7.55 6.25
CA LEU A 18 3.90 7.62 5.31
C LEU A 18 4.12 9.04 4.76
N VAL A 19 3.09 9.90 4.86
CA VAL A 19 3.11 11.30 4.39
C VAL A 19 3.66 11.37 2.97
N ILE A 20 2.99 10.66 2.06
CA ILE A 20 3.44 10.49 0.67
C ILE A 20 3.66 11.84 0.01
N LYS A 21 4.82 11.99 -0.62
CA LYS A 21 5.21 13.13 -1.44
C LYS A 21 5.13 12.74 -2.92
N PRO A 22 4.67 13.63 -3.82
CA PRO A 22 4.53 13.33 -5.24
C PRO A 22 5.80 12.78 -5.91
N ASP A 23 6.97 13.28 -5.52
CA ASP A 23 8.28 12.86 -6.05
C ASP A 23 9.07 11.98 -5.07
N GLY A 24 8.40 11.43 -4.05
CA GLY A 24 9.03 10.58 -3.04
C GLY A 24 9.36 9.19 -3.59
N VAL A 25 10.47 8.62 -3.13
CA VAL A 25 10.83 7.22 -3.39
C VAL A 25 10.66 6.45 -2.10
N TYR A 26 9.86 5.39 -2.15
CA TYR A 26 9.49 4.57 -0.99
C TYR A 26 9.85 3.11 -1.23
N VAL A 27 10.15 2.40 -0.15
CA VAL A 27 10.54 0.98 -0.19
C VAL A 27 9.52 0.17 0.59
N ASP A 28 8.85 -0.76 -0.10
CA ASP A 28 8.06 -1.79 0.54
C ASP A 28 8.95 -3.00 0.84
N VAL A 29 9.38 -3.10 2.09
CA VAL A 29 10.25 -4.19 2.57
C VAL A 29 9.49 -5.50 2.82
N THR A 30 8.18 -5.51 2.55
CA THR A 30 7.26 -6.62 2.83
C THR A 30 6.29 -6.87 1.67
N PHE A 31 6.74 -6.61 0.43
CA PHE A 31 5.92 -6.54 -0.78
C PHE A 31 4.70 -7.48 -0.83
N GLY A 32 4.86 -8.76 -0.51
CA GLY A 32 3.74 -9.70 -0.40
C GLY A 32 2.91 -9.76 -1.69
N GLY A 33 1.59 -9.57 -1.59
CA GLY A 33 0.69 -9.44 -2.75
C GLY A 33 0.68 -8.05 -3.41
N GLY A 34 1.58 -7.15 -3.02
CA GLY A 34 1.71 -5.79 -3.57
C GLY A 34 0.62 -4.81 -3.15
N GLY A 35 -0.20 -5.17 -2.16
CA GLY A 35 -1.37 -4.39 -1.76
C GLY A 35 -1.05 -2.97 -1.29
N HIS A 36 -0.03 -2.80 -0.46
CA HIS A 36 0.42 -1.47 -0.01
C HIS A 36 1.25 -0.74 -1.07
N SER A 37 1.88 -1.45 -2.00
CA SER A 37 2.69 -0.84 -3.07
C SER A 37 1.86 -0.29 -4.24
N ARG A 38 0.62 -0.77 -4.43
CA ARG A 38 -0.24 -0.39 -5.57
C ARG A 38 -0.96 0.95 -5.39
N GLU A 39 -1.33 1.28 -4.15
CA GLU A 39 -2.07 2.49 -3.82
C GLU A 39 -1.16 3.71 -3.69
#